data_AF-A0A544XC70-F1
#
_entry.id   AF-A0A544XC70-F1
#
_cell.length_a   1.000
_cell.length_b   1.000
_cell.length_c   1.000
_cell.angle_alpha   90.00
_cell.angle_beta   90.00
_cell.angle_gamma   90.00
#
_symmetry.space_group_name_H-M   'P 1'
#
loop_
_entity.id
_entity.type
_entity.pdbx_description
1 polymer ?
#
loop_
_entity_poly.entity_id
_entity_poly.type
_entity_poly.pdbx_seq_one_letter_code
_entity_poly.pdbx_strand_id
1 'polypeptide(L)'
;MVYEFKNNRSTFRRADHFAAELLAAADRITEGGYVDVRAEHVPIFPLMFGWWRFVNQSAKAFWHAHNAGYSAEIVVLNRNIIDHTYAMVWLADVGAAGLEAAEGIQHNRNQGIYEDAVGNDWDIPADADPGPPPVGPSDPDAAKRYRTLMGEIGSFQERAKHFGPPDMYTVYRHLSEYTHAGVTTADKYAEQVGDGKFRLRTTSRNLGYADAIWIAVSLIQAGHAISPMIVGDPLRKLLEQAAKDMGLISPKAIYPTRRVKKKGPRPKVQTTASGA
;
A
#
# COMPACT_ATOMS: atom_id res chain seq x y z
N MET A 1 19.58 5.82 -22.35
CA MET A 1 18.22 6.04 -22.87
C MET A 1 17.28 6.20 -21.68
N VAL A 2 16.39 7.20 -21.69
CA VAL A 2 15.38 7.38 -20.62
C VAL A 2 14.05 6.88 -21.19
N TYR A 3 13.46 5.87 -20.56
CA TYR A 3 12.17 5.34 -21.00
C TYR A 3 11.03 6.23 -20.52
N GLU A 4 10.00 6.33 -21.34
CA GLU A 4 8.79 7.08 -20.98
C GLU A 4 7.82 6.19 -20.19
N PHE A 5 7.42 6.66 -19.01
CA PHE A 5 6.42 5.99 -18.16
C PHE A 5 5.00 6.39 -18.60
N LYS A 6 4.26 5.44 -19.19
CA LYS A 6 2.89 5.62 -19.70
C LYS A 6 2.06 4.34 -19.56
N ASN A 7 0.74 4.47 -19.49
CA ASN A 7 -0.18 3.33 -19.59
C ASN A 7 -0.23 2.79 -21.03
N ASN A 8 0.76 1.98 -21.41
CA ASN A 8 0.85 1.39 -22.74
C ASN A 8 1.53 0.01 -22.69
N ARG A 9 1.46 -0.71 -23.82
CA ARG A 9 2.02 -2.07 -23.96
C ARG A 9 3.53 -2.14 -23.74
N SER A 10 4.27 -1.07 -24.06
CA SER A 10 5.72 -1.04 -23.88
C SER A 10 6.10 -0.98 -22.40
N THR A 11 5.45 -0.12 -21.62
CA THR A 11 5.62 -0.05 -20.16
C THR A 11 5.14 -1.32 -19.49
N PHE A 12 4.02 -1.91 -19.96
CA PHE A 12 3.53 -3.20 -19.48
C PHE A 12 4.59 -4.31 -19.59
N ARG A 13 5.26 -4.44 -20.74
CA ARG A 13 6.31 -5.46 -20.93
C ARG A 13 7.48 -5.27 -19.98
N ARG A 14 7.85 -4.02 -19.69
CA ARG A 14 8.88 -3.72 -18.69
C ARG A 14 8.40 -4.06 -17.27
N ALA A 15 7.15 -3.74 -16.96
CA ALA A 15 6.53 -4.07 -15.68
C ALA A 15 6.49 -5.57 -15.42
N ASP A 16 6.08 -6.36 -16.41
CA ASP A 16 6.06 -7.83 -16.37
C ASP A 16 7.46 -8.41 -16.12
N HIS A 17 8.45 -7.96 -16.92
CA HIS A 17 9.84 -8.35 -16.75
C HIS A 17 10.39 -8.03 -15.35
N PHE A 18 10.27 -6.79 -14.89
CA PHE A 18 10.81 -6.40 -13.58
C PHE A 18 10.02 -6.97 -12.41
N ALA A 19 8.72 -7.20 -12.56
CA ALA A 19 7.96 -7.91 -11.54
C ALA A 19 8.53 -9.31 -11.34
N ALA A 20 8.80 -10.05 -12.41
CA ALA A 20 9.43 -11.37 -12.32
C ALA A 20 10.82 -11.31 -11.65
N GLU A 21 11.68 -10.36 -12.06
CA GLU A 21 13.02 -10.22 -11.49
C GLU A 21 13.00 -9.84 -9.99
N LEU A 22 12.15 -8.88 -9.62
CA LEU A 22 12.02 -8.40 -8.24
C LEU A 22 11.45 -9.51 -7.33
N LEU A 23 10.45 -10.25 -7.81
CA LEU A 23 9.87 -11.37 -7.07
C LEU A 23 10.89 -12.50 -6.88
N ALA A 24 11.67 -12.82 -7.92
CA ALA A 24 12.75 -13.80 -7.81
C ALA A 24 13.86 -13.33 -6.85
N ALA A 25 14.20 -12.04 -6.85
CA ALA A 25 15.14 -11.47 -5.88
C ALA A 25 14.61 -11.53 -4.45
N ALA A 26 13.32 -11.26 -4.26
CA ALA A 26 12.67 -11.37 -2.96
C ALA A 26 12.69 -12.81 -2.43
N ASP A 27 12.51 -13.80 -3.31
CA ASP A 27 12.56 -15.21 -2.92
C ASP A 27 13.95 -15.64 -2.48
N ARG A 28 15.01 -15.22 -3.20
CA ARG A 28 16.41 -15.48 -2.80
C ARG A 28 16.75 -14.94 -1.41
N ILE A 29 16.17 -13.81 -1.00
CA ILE A 29 16.34 -13.27 0.36
C ILE A 29 15.70 -14.23 1.39
N THR A 30 14.55 -14.81 1.07
CA THR A 30 13.85 -15.72 1.99
C THR A 30 14.39 -17.15 2.00
N GLU A 31 14.99 -17.62 0.90
CA GLU A 31 15.56 -18.96 0.78
C GLU A 31 16.70 -19.21 1.78
N GLY A 32 17.46 -18.16 2.12
CA GLY A 32 18.51 -18.25 3.14
C GLY A 32 17.99 -18.51 4.57
N GLY A 33 16.70 -18.28 4.82
CA GLY A 33 16.05 -18.48 6.13
C GLY A 33 16.37 -17.43 7.19
N TYR A 34 17.44 -16.65 7.03
CA TYR A 34 17.84 -15.58 7.93
C TYR A 34 18.47 -14.40 7.18
N VAL A 35 18.39 -13.21 7.77
CA VAL A 35 19.06 -11.99 7.30
C VAL A 35 19.58 -11.20 8.49
N ASP A 36 20.71 -10.51 8.30
CA ASP A 36 21.18 -9.53 9.27
C ASP A 36 20.41 -8.23 9.10
N VAL A 37 19.79 -7.76 10.18
CA VAL A 37 19.02 -6.51 10.22
C VAL A 37 19.85 -5.44 10.91
N ARG A 38 19.85 -4.23 10.35
CA ARG A 38 20.53 -3.09 10.98
C ARG A 38 19.86 -2.76 12.32
N ALA A 39 20.68 -2.48 13.34
CA ALA A 39 20.24 -2.37 14.73
C ALA A 39 19.07 -1.38 14.93
N GLU A 40 19.10 -0.24 14.23
CA GLU A 40 18.06 0.79 14.30
C GLU A 40 16.70 0.36 13.74
N HIS A 41 16.65 -0.70 12.94
CA HIS A 41 15.43 -1.20 12.30
C HIS A 41 14.89 -2.48 12.93
N VAL A 42 15.64 -3.11 13.84
CA VAL A 42 15.24 -4.36 14.52
C VAL A 42 13.80 -4.30 15.08
N PRO A 43 13.36 -3.23 15.77
CA PRO A 43 12.01 -3.20 16.33
C PRO A 43 10.90 -3.31 15.28
N ILE A 44 11.05 -2.61 14.14
CA ILE A 44 9.99 -2.53 13.12
C ILE A 44 10.10 -3.60 12.04
N PHE A 45 11.24 -4.31 11.98
CA PHE A 45 11.54 -5.25 10.91
C PHE A 45 10.51 -6.38 10.75
N PRO A 46 10.00 -7.04 11.81
CA PRO A 46 9.02 -8.10 11.66
C PRO A 46 7.74 -7.66 10.94
N LEU A 47 7.19 -6.49 11.33
CA LEU A 47 6.01 -5.92 10.70
C LEU A 47 6.29 -5.51 9.25
N MET A 48 7.43 -4.86 9.01
CA MET A 48 7.88 -4.47 7.67
C MET A 48 8.02 -5.68 6.75
N PHE A 49 8.67 -6.76 7.23
CA PHE A 49 8.87 -7.99 6.49
C PHE A 49 7.56 -8.71 6.20
N GLY A 50 6.65 -8.78 7.18
CA GLY A 50 5.31 -9.34 7.00
C GLY A 50 4.54 -8.65 5.87
N TRP A 51 4.49 -7.31 5.89
CA TRP A 51 3.86 -6.54 4.82
C TRP A 51 4.56 -6.67 3.48
N TRP A 52 5.89 -6.67 3.45
CA TRP A 52 6.66 -6.87 2.21
C TRP A 52 6.39 -8.25 1.59
N ARG A 53 6.35 -9.31 2.39
CA ARG A 53 6.00 -10.65 1.91
C ARG A 53 4.56 -10.72 1.43
N PHE A 54 3.64 -10.06 2.12
CA PHE A 54 2.25 -9.96 1.67
C PHE A 54 2.14 -9.27 0.30
N VAL A 55 2.86 -8.17 0.08
CA VAL A 55 2.94 -7.48 -1.22
C VAL A 55 3.49 -8.42 -2.31
N ASN A 56 4.61 -9.09 -2.05
CA ASN A 56 5.23 -9.99 -3.04
C ASN A 56 4.34 -11.18 -3.40
N GLN A 57 3.72 -11.82 -2.40
CA GLN A 57 2.83 -12.97 -2.64
C GLN A 57 1.54 -12.54 -3.35
N SER A 58 0.98 -11.39 -2.99
CA SER A 58 -0.18 -10.83 -3.70
C SER A 58 0.15 -10.49 -5.15
N ALA A 59 1.36 -9.98 -5.42
CA ALA A 59 1.82 -9.72 -6.77
C ALA A 59 1.99 -11.02 -7.58
N LYS A 60 2.55 -12.09 -6.99
CA LYS A 60 2.62 -13.41 -7.64
C LYS A 60 1.23 -13.94 -8.00
N ALA A 61 0.28 -13.86 -7.07
CA ALA A 61 -1.10 -14.26 -7.30
C ALA A 61 -1.74 -13.45 -8.44
N PHE A 62 -1.51 -12.12 -8.47
CA PHE A 62 -1.98 -11.27 -9.55
C PHE A 62 -1.42 -11.71 -10.90
N TRP A 63 -0.11 -11.88 -11.04
CA TRP A 63 0.51 -12.23 -12.32
C TRP A 63 0.08 -13.62 -12.80
N HIS A 64 -0.03 -14.58 -11.89
CA HIS A 64 -0.54 -15.91 -12.23
C HIS A 64 -1.96 -15.84 -12.79
N ALA A 65 -2.87 -15.16 -12.09
CA ALA A 65 -4.26 -15.03 -12.51
C ALA A 65 -4.41 -14.15 -13.77
N HIS A 66 -3.65 -13.07 -13.89
CA HIS A 66 -3.59 -12.25 -15.10
C HIS A 66 -3.21 -13.10 -16.32
N ASN A 67 -2.18 -13.95 -16.19
CA ASN A 67 -1.72 -14.82 -17.27
C ASN A 67 -2.72 -15.95 -17.59
N ALA A 68 -3.57 -16.32 -16.64
CA ALA A 68 -4.70 -17.21 -16.84
C ALA A 68 -5.94 -16.50 -17.44
N GLY A 69 -5.87 -15.19 -17.71
CA GLY A 69 -6.93 -14.41 -18.37
C GLY A 69 -7.93 -13.73 -17.43
N TYR A 70 -7.69 -13.75 -16.11
CA TYR A 70 -8.48 -12.97 -15.15
C TYR A 70 -8.14 -11.48 -15.25
N SER A 71 -9.10 -10.60 -15.00
CA SER A 71 -8.93 -9.14 -15.15
C SER A 71 -9.63 -8.37 -14.02
N ALA A 72 -10.96 -8.23 -14.05
CA ALA A 72 -11.71 -7.54 -12.98
C ALA A 72 -11.57 -8.21 -11.61
N GLU A 73 -11.45 -9.53 -11.59
CA GLU A 73 -11.38 -10.38 -10.40
C GLU A 73 -10.11 -10.15 -9.59
N ILE A 74 -9.03 -9.70 -10.25
CA ILE A 74 -7.71 -9.57 -9.65
C ILE A 74 -7.37 -8.13 -9.25
N VAL A 75 -8.26 -7.17 -9.56
CA VAL A 75 -8.08 -5.73 -9.24
C VAL A 75 -7.96 -5.52 -7.72
N VAL A 76 -8.67 -6.32 -6.92
CA VAL A 76 -8.59 -6.29 -5.45
C VAL A 76 -7.17 -6.54 -4.93
N LEU A 77 -6.37 -7.34 -5.64
CA LEU A 77 -4.97 -7.57 -5.28
C LEU A 77 -4.16 -6.28 -5.44
N ASN A 78 -4.41 -5.53 -6.51
CA ASN A 78 -3.73 -4.24 -6.73
C ASN A 78 -4.06 -3.24 -5.60
N ARG A 79 -5.34 -3.16 -5.18
CA ARG A 79 -5.75 -2.35 -4.01
C ARG A 79 -4.94 -2.71 -2.78
N ASN A 80 -4.81 -4.00 -2.48
CA ASN A 80 -4.11 -4.47 -1.29
C ASN A 80 -2.59 -4.25 -1.38
N ILE A 81 -2.00 -4.46 -2.54
CA ILE A 81 -0.57 -4.21 -2.82
C ILE A 81 -0.25 -2.72 -2.58
N ILE A 82 -1.05 -1.80 -3.13
CA ILE A 82 -0.86 -0.36 -2.95
C ILE A 82 -1.00 0.03 -1.48
N ASP A 83 -2.03 -0.47 -0.79
CA ASP A 83 -2.28 -0.16 0.62
C ASP A 83 -1.09 -0.53 1.51
N HIS A 84 -0.59 -1.76 1.38
CA HIS A 84 0.56 -2.25 2.14
C HIS A 84 1.85 -1.54 1.76
N THR A 85 2.07 -1.25 0.47
CA THR A 85 3.25 -0.50 0.03
C THR A 85 3.32 0.88 0.69
N TYR A 86 2.18 1.57 0.80
CA TYR A 86 2.12 2.87 1.46
C TYR A 86 2.23 2.77 2.99
N ALA A 87 1.72 1.69 3.59
CA ALA A 87 1.94 1.41 5.01
C ALA A 87 3.43 1.14 5.31
N MET A 88 4.14 0.45 4.43
CA MET A 88 5.60 0.23 4.55
C MET A 88 6.38 1.54 4.46
N VAL A 89 6.10 2.38 3.47
CA VAL A 89 6.72 3.70 3.35
C VAL A 89 6.45 4.56 4.60
N TRP A 90 5.22 4.52 5.11
CA TRP A 90 4.86 5.20 6.36
C TRP A 90 5.66 4.68 7.55
N LEU A 91 5.74 3.37 7.75
CA LEU A 91 6.44 2.76 8.89
C LEU A 91 7.95 3.05 8.85
N ALA A 92 8.55 3.05 7.66
CA ALA A 92 9.94 3.45 7.47
C ALA A 92 10.19 4.93 7.82
N ASP A 93 9.20 5.81 7.61
CA ASP A 93 9.28 7.24 7.93
C ASP A 93 9.08 7.52 9.44
N VAL A 94 8.17 6.81 10.10
CA VAL A 94 7.82 7.08 11.51
C VAL A 94 8.51 6.18 12.54
N GLY A 95 9.10 5.06 12.10
CA GLY A 95 9.88 4.16 12.95
C GLY A 95 9.06 3.48 14.06
N ALA A 96 9.70 3.25 15.21
CA ALA A 96 9.12 2.51 16.34
C ALA A 96 7.80 3.11 16.85
N ALA A 97 7.64 4.44 16.84
CA ALA A 97 6.37 5.07 17.22
C ALA A 97 5.21 4.68 16.26
N GLY A 98 5.52 4.36 15.01
CA GLY A 98 4.55 3.80 14.07
C GLY A 98 4.17 2.36 14.39
N LEU A 99 5.12 1.54 14.84
CA LEU A 99 4.82 0.18 15.28
C LEU A 99 3.82 0.17 16.44
N GLU A 100 4.07 0.97 17.48
CA GLU A 100 3.15 1.11 18.62
C GLU A 100 1.75 1.54 18.16
N ALA A 101 1.66 2.51 17.24
CA ALA A 101 0.38 2.96 16.69
C ALA A 101 -0.31 1.89 15.82
N ALA A 102 0.45 1.06 15.11
CA ALA A 102 -0.05 -0.05 14.29
C ALA A 102 -0.62 -1.17 15.19
N GLU A 103 0.04 -1.48 16.30
CA GLU A 103 -0.46 -2.42 17.31
C GLU A 103 -1.75 -1.90 17.95
N GLY A 104 -1.78 -0.62 18.31
CA GLY A 104 -2.98 0.03 18.84
C GLY A 104 -4.17 -0.02 17.90
N ILE A 105 -3.99 0.30 16.61
CA ILE A 105 -5.10 0.24 15.66
C ILE A 105 -5.56 -1.21 15.40
N GLN A 106 -4.62 -2.16 15.39
CA GLN A 106 -4.95 -3.57 15.21
C GLN A 106 -5.75 -4.10 16.40
N HIS A 107 -5.36 -3.75 17.62
CA HIS A 107 -6.11 -4.08 18.82
C HIS A 107 -7.56 -3.55 18.72
N ASN A 108 -7.76 -2.27 18.39
CA ASN A 108 -9.10 -1.70 18.24
C ASN A 108 -9.96 -2.43 17.18
N ARG A 109 -9.34 -2.87 16.08
CA ARG A 109 -10.03 -3.64 15.03
C ARG A 109 -10.40 -5.03 15.50
N ASN A 110 -9.48 -5.73 16.16
CA ASN A 110 -9.72 -7.07 16.71
C ASN A 110 -10.80 -7.02 17.79
N GLN A 111 -10.81 -5.98 18.63
CA GLN A 111 -11.84 -5.77 19.64
C GLN A 111 -13.23 -5.64 19.01
N GLY A 112 -13.39 -4.82 17.97
CA GLY A 112 -14.67 -4.70 17.27
C GLY A 112 -15.13 -6.02 16.65
N ILE A 113 -14.22 -6.77 16.01
CA ILE A 113 -14.54 -8.10 15.45
C ILE A 113 -14.96 -9.07 16.55
N TYR A 114 -14.26 -9.07 17.68
CA TYR A 114 -14.57 -9.92 18.82
C TYR A 114 -15.94 -9.59 19.42
N GLU A 115 -16.22 -8.30 19.66
CA GLU A 115 -17.51 -7.82 20.17
C GLU A 115 -18.66 -8.17 19.22
N ASP A 116 -18.47 -8.00 17.90
CA ASP A 116 -19.46 -8.38 16.89
C ASP A 116 -19.67 -9.90 16.88
N ALA A 117 -18.60 -10.69 16.95
CA ALA A 117 -18.69 -12.14 16.95
C ALA A 117 -19.45 -12.67 18.18
N VAL A 118 -19.09 -12.19 19.38
CA VAL A 118 -19.79 -12.53 20.63
C VAL A 118 -21.24 -12.06 20.59
N GLY A 119 -21.50 -10.83 20.13
CA GLY A 119 -22.85 -10.27 20.06
C GLY A 119 -23.78 -10.97 19.06
N ASN A 120 -23.23 -11.75 18.12
CA ASN A 120 -23.98 -12.50 17.11
C ASN A 120 -23.89 -14.03 17.29
N ASP A 121 -23.44 -14.51 18.45
CA ASP A 121 -23.25 -15.94 18.75
C ASP A 121 -22.39 -16.68 17.69
N TRP A 122 -21.42 -15.99 17.10
CA TRP A 122 -20.47 -16.60 16.17
C TRP A 122 -19.45 -17.42 16.96
N ASP A 123 -19.28 -18.70 16.58
CA ASP A 123 -18.31 -19.60 17.21
C ASP A 123 -16.87 -19.12 16.97
N ILE A 124 -16.25 -18.55 18.01
CA ILE A 124 -14.88 -18.03 17.99
C ILE A 124 -13.96 -18.87 18.88
N PRO A 125 -12.68 -19.03 18.51
CA PRO A 125 -11.70 -19.70 19.35
C PRO A 125 -11.61 -19.10 20.76
N ALA A 126 -11.32 -19.94 21.75
CA ALA A 126 -11.22 -19.52 23.15
C ALA A 126 -10.11 -18.48 23.41
N ASP A 127 -9.12 -18.41 22.52
CA ASP A 127 -8.00 -17.46 22.53
C ASP A 127 -8.21 -16.24 21.61
N ALA A 128 -9.42 -16.03 21.11
CA ALA A 128 -9.76 -14.91 20.23
C ALA A 128 -9.93 -13.56 20.95
N ASP A 129 -10.00 -13.56 22.29
CA ASP A 129 -10.03 -12.33 23.09
C ASP A 129 -8.73 -11.54 22.88
N PRO A 130 -8.78 -10.31 22.32
CA PRO A 130 -7.59 -9.50 22.08
C PRO A 130 -6.96 -8.95 23.37
N GLY A 131 -7.58 -9.16 24.54
CA GLY A 131 -7.07 -8.78 25.84
C GLY A 131 -7.20 -7.28 26.13
N PRO A 132 -6.43 -6.73 27.09
CA PRO A 132 -6.46 -5.31 27.38
C PRO A 132 -5.81 -4.48 26.26
N PRO A 133 -6.23 -3.22 26.06
CA PRO A 133 -5.63 -2.35 25.07
C PRO A 133 -4.16 -2.06 25.40
N PRO A 134 -3.30 -1.85 24.37
CA PRO A 134 -1.94 -1.39 24.59
C PRO A 134 -1.93 -0.08 25.39
N VAL A 135 -1.06 -0.01 26.40
CA VAL A 135 -0.91 1.19 27.21
C VAL A 135 -0.26 2.28 26.36
N GLY A 136 -1.06 3.29 25.98
CA GLY A 136 -0.56 4.44 25.25
C GLY A 136 0.38 5.32 26.11
N PRO A 137 1.11 6.27 25.49
CA PRO A 137 2.01 7.15 26.22
C PRO A 137 1.26 8.02 27.25
N SER A 138 1.81 8.15 28.45
CA SER A 138 1.23 9.01 29.51
C SER A 138 1.50 10.50 29.27
N ASP A 139 2.60 10.84 28.60
CA ASP A 139 2.92 12.21 28.23
C ASP A 139 1.90 12.77 27.21
N PRO A 140 1.31 13.97 27.41
CA PRO A 140 0.28 14.51 26.53
C PRO A 140 0.69 14.68 25.06
N ASP A 141 1.93 15.10 24.82
CA ASP A 141 2.44 15.32 23.46
C ASP A 141 2.70 13.99 22.75
N ALA A 142 3.30 13.02 23.47
CA ALA A 142 3.45 11.65 23.00
C ALA A 142 2.10 10.99 22.73
N ALA A 143 1.10 11.16 23.60
CA ALA A 143 -0.25 10.64 23.41
C ALA A 143 -0.94 11.26 22.18
N LYS A 144 -0.73 12.56 21.94
CA LYS A 144 -1.24 13.24 20.74
C LYS A 144 -0.57 12.72 19.48
N ARG A 145 0.75 12.51 19.51
CA ARG A 145 1.50 11.92 18.39
C ARG A 145 1.01 10.49 18.11
N TYR A 146 0.86 9.66 19.14
CA TYR A 146 0.33 8.30 19.04
C TYR A 146 -1.04 8.28 18.36
N ARG A 147 -2.01 9.09 18.82
CA ARG A 147 -3.34 9.19 18.18
C ARG A 147 -3.27 9.65 16.72
N THR A 148 -2.36 10.58 16.42
CA THR A 148 -2.15 11.04 15.03
C THR A 148 -1.66 9.89 14.16
N LEU A 149 -0.67 9.13 14.64
CA LEU A 149 -0.12 7.98 13.92
C LEU A 149 -1.16 6.87 13.75
N MET A 150 -1.98 6.58 14.77
CA MET A 150 -3.10 5.63 14.65
C MET A 150 -4.06 6.04 13.52
N GLY A 151 -4.37 7.34 13.41
CA GLY A 151 -5.18 7.87 12.31
C GLY A 151 -4.51 7.70 10.94
N GLU A 152 -3.19 7.94 10.85
CA GLU A 152 -2.41 7.74 9.63
C GLU A 152 -2.41 6.27 9.18
N ILE A 153 -2.19 5.29 10.07
CA ILE A 153 -2.22 3.86 9.71
C ILE A 153 -3.65 3.33 9.53
N GLY A 154 -4.63 3.91 10.22
CA GLY A 154 -6.04 3.55 10.10
C GLY A 154 -6.67 3.96 8.76
N SER A 155 -6.10 4.94 8.05
CA SER A 155 -6.68 5.54 6.85
C SER A 155 -5.70 5.62 5.68
N PHE A 156 -6.01 4.89 4.59
CA PHE A 156 -5.26 5.03 3.34
C PHE A 156 -5.28 6.47 2.81
N GLN A 157 -6.40 7.20 2.99
CA GLN A 157 -6.50 8.60 2.58
C GLN A 157 -5.44 9.47 3.25
N GLU A 158 -5.19 9.27 4.55
CA GLU A 158 -4.17 10.02 5.28
C GLU A 158 -2.77 9.67 4.78
N ARG A 159 -2.46 8.39 4.53
CA ARG A 159 -1.18 8.00 3.90
C ARG A 159 -1.03 8.59 2.51
N ALA A 160 -2.06 8.53 1.67
CA ALA A 160 -2.04 9.10 0.33
C ALA A 160 -1.82 10.63 0.34
N LYS A 161 -2.39 11.35 1.31
CA LYS A 161 -2.12 12.80 1.50
C LYS A 161 -0.66 13.08 1.80
N HIS A 162 -0.01 12.23 2.59
CA HIS A 162 1.38 12.41 3.00
C HIS A 162 2.41 11.94 1.97
N PHE A 163 2.15 10.82 1.29
CA PHE A 163 3.14 10.14 0.48
C PHE A 163 2.75 10.09 -1.01
N GLY A 164 1.46 9.98 -1.34
CA GLY A 164 1.02 9.69 -2.71
C GLY A 164 0.90 10.92 -3.61
N PRO A 165 0.77 10.74 -4.93
CA PRO A 165 0.30 11.80 -5.81
C PRO A 165 -1.15 12.20 -5.43
N PRO A 166 -1.59 13.44 -5.77
CA PRO A 166 -2.89 13.96 -5.31
C PRO A 166 -4.11 13.08 -5.67
N ASP A 167 -4.00 12.31 -6.75
CA ASP A 167 -5.02 11.42 -7.30
C ASP A 167 -4.97 9.98 -6.75
N MET A 168 -3.96 9.62 -5.96
CA MET A 168 -3.77 8.24 -5.48
C MET A 168 -4.95 7.74 -4.64
N TYR A 169 -5.58 8.62 -3.85
CA TYR A 169 -6.77 8.24 -3.10
C TYR A 169 -7.96 7.90 -4.02
N THR A 170 -8.09 8.62 -5.13
CA THR A 170 -9.10 8.34 -6.16
C THR A 170 -8.84 6.98 -6.82
N VAL A 171 -7.58 6.68 -7.14
CA VAL A 171 -7.17 5.37 -7.66
C VAL A 171 -7.55 4.27 -6.66
N TYR A 172 -7.16 4.40 -5.40
CA TYR A 172 -7.49 3.43 -4.36
C TYR A 172 -9.00 3.22 -4.18
N ARG A 173 -9.79 4.29 -4.22
CA ARG A 173 -11.26 4.19 -4.17
C ARG A 173 -11.80 3.45 -5.38
N HIS A 174 -11.32 3.75 -6.58
CA HIS A 174 -11.72 3.04 -7.80
C HIS A 174 -11.43 1.54 -7.71
N LEU A 175 -10.24 1.16 -7.22
CA LEU A 175 -9.89 -0.26 -7.04
C LEU A 175 -10.75 -0.93 -5.96
N SER A 176 -11.17 -0.17 -4.92
CA SER A 176 -12.07 -0.67 -3.88
C SER A 176 -13.49 -0.96 -4.40
N GLU A 177 -13.95 -0.31 -5.47
CA GLU A 177 -15.25 -0.64 -6.08
C GLU A 177 -15.29 -2.10 -6.59
N TYR A 178 -14.14 -2.71 -6.88
CA TYR A 178 -14.07 -4.10 -7.32
C TYR A 178 -14.16 -5.10 -6.15
N THR A 179 -14.19 -4.65 -4.89
CA THR A 179 -14.39 -5.53 -3.72
C THR A 179 -15.85 -5.66 -3.31
N HIS A 180 -16.72 -4.81 -3.84
CA HIS A 180 -18.13 -4.77 -3.47
C HIS A 180 -19.00 -5.41 -4.56
N ALA A 181 -20.08 -6.06 -4.13
CA ALA A 181 -21.14 -6.48 -5.03
C ALA A 181 -21.83 -5.22 -5.57
N GLY A 182 -21.71 -4.98 -6.88
CA GLY A 182 -22.24 -3.78 -7.48
C GLY A 182 -22.16 -3.78 -9.00
N VAL A 183 -22.73 -2.75 -9.61
CA VAL A 183 -22.79 -2.57 -11.07
C VAL A 183 -21.38 -2.58 -11.68
N THR A 184 -20.39 -1.99 -10.99
CA THR A 184 -18.99 -1.98 -11.43
C THR A 184 -18.44 -3.37 -11.70
N THR A 185 -18.74 -4.37 -10.86
CA THR A 185 -18.26 -5.74 -11.05
C THR A 185 -19.15 -6.53 -12.00
N ALA A 186 -20.47 -6.33 -11.95
CA ALA A 186 -21.45 -7.01 -12.82
C ALA A 186 -21.30 -6.66 -14.31
N ASP A 187 -21.14 -5.36 -14.64
CA ASP A 187 -21.06 -4.85 -16.01
C ASP A 187 -19.78 -5.29 -16.77
N LYS A 188 -18.90 -6.06 -16.11
CA LYS A 188 -17.70 -6.60 -16.76
C LYS A 188 -18.00 -7.86 -17.57
N TYR A 189 -19.14 -8.51 -17.33
CA TYR A 189 -19.52 -9.78 -17.98
C TYR A 189 -20.74 -9.65 -18.90
N ALA A 190 -21.47 -8.55 -18.84
CA ALA A 190 -22.62 -8.30 -19.71
C ALA A 190 -22.58 -6.88 -20.26
N GLU A 191 -22.91 -6.72 -21.54
CA GLU A 191 -22.96 -5.43 -22.24
C GLU A 191 -24.23 -5.39 -23.09
N GLN A 192 -25.05 -4.35 -22.94
CA GLN A 192 -26.23 -4.18 -23.79
C GLN A 192 -25.78 -3.76 -25.20
N VAL A 193 -26.21 -4.51 -26.22
CA VAL A 193 -25.84 -4.28 -27.64
C VAL A 193 -27.03 -3.88 -28.51
N GLY A 194 -28.20 -3.71 -27.91
CA GLY A 194 -29.43 -3.31 -28.58
C GLY A 194 -30.62 -3.44 -27.65
N ASP A 195 -31.82 -3.17 -28.18
CA ASP A 195 -33.05 -3.27 -27.41
C ASP A 195 -33.28 -4.72 -26.94
N GLY A 196 -33.32 -4.90 -25.62
CA GLY A 196 -33.43 -6.21 -24.96
C GLY A 196 -32.29 -7.21 -25.22
N LYS A 197 -31.18 -6.84 -25.89
CA LYS A 197 -30.10 -7.77 -26.27
C LYS A 197 -28.81 -7.48 -25.50
N PHE A 198 -28.23 -8.54 -24.93
CA PHE A 198 -26.98 -8.49 -24.19
C PHE A 198 -25.91 -9.37 -24.83
N ARG A 199 -24.69 -8.85 -24.91
CA ARG A 199 -23.47 -9.63 -25.16
C ARG A 199 -22.94 -10.11 -23.81
N LEU A 200 -22.94 -11.42 -23.62
CA LEU A 200 -22.38 -12.07 -22.44
C LEU A 200 -20.90 -12.41 -22.67
N ARG A 201 -20.11 -12.42 -21.60
CA ARG A 201 -18.68 -12.74 -21.62
C ARG A 201 -18.39 -13.82 -20.59
N THR A 202 -17.58 -14.81 -20.97
CA THR A 202 -17.06 -15.82 -20.04
C THR A 202 -15.94 -15.29 -19.16
N THR A 203 -15.27 -14.22 -19.61
CA THR A 203 -14.20 -13.52 -18.90
C THR A 203 -14.53 -12.04 -18.83
N SER A 204 -14.08 -11.39 -17.75
CA SER A 204 -14.28 -9.96 -17.58
C SER A 204 -13.59 -9.18 -18.70
N ARG A 205 -14.15 -8.01 -19.07
CA ARG A 205 -13.49 -7.13 -20.05
C ARG A 205 -12.05 -6.80 -19.60
N ASN A 206 -11.13 -6.74 -20.56
CA ASN A 206 -9.76 -6.32 -20.28
C ASN A 206 -9.75 -4.87 -19.77
N LEU A 207 -9.15 -4.65 -18.60
CA LEU A 207 -9.08 -3.35 -17.93
C LEU A 207 -7.87 -2.50 -18.35
N GLY A 208 -7.04 -3.00 -19.26
CA GLY A 208 -5.84 -2.35 -19.75
C GLY A 208 -4.58 -2.74 -18.96
N TYR A 209 -3.54 -1.92 -19.08
CA TYR A 209 -2.22 -2.24 -18.53
C TYR A 209 -1.92 -1.56 -17.18
N ALA A 210 -2.80 -0.66 -16.73
CA ALA A 210 -2.51 0.22 -15.61
C ALA A 210 -2.22 -0.56 -14.31
N ASP A 211 -3.03 -1.56 -14.00
CA ASP A 211 -2.89 -2.34 -12.76
C ASP A 211 -1.56 -3.10 -12.72
N ALA A 212 -1.24 -3.81 -13.79
CA ALA A 212 0.03 -4.53 -13.92
C ALA A 212 1.25 -3.60 -13.83
N ILE A 213 1.18 -2.41 -14.45
CA ILE A 213 2.24 -1.39 -14.35
C ILE A 213 2.40 -0.90 -12.91
N TRP A 214 1.30 -0.62 -12.21
CA TRP A 214 1.33 -0.13 -10.83
C TRP A 214 1.77 -1.19 -9.81
N ILE A 215 1.56 -2.48 -10.10
CA ILE A 215 2.12 -3.56 -9.29
C ILE A 215 3.64 -3.56 -9.33
N ALA A 216 4.25 -3.42 -10.51
CA ALA A 216 5.71 -3.30 -10.62
C ALA A 216 6.24 -2.06 -9.89
N VAL A 217 5.55 -0.92 -10.00
CA VAL A 217 5.89 0.30 -9.23
C VAL A 217 5.80 0.04 -7.72
N SER A 218 4.78 -0.67 -7.26
CA SER A 218 4.59 -0.99 -5.85
C SER A 218 5.66 -1.94 -5.32
N LEU A 219 6.08 -2.93 -6.12
CA LEU A 219 7.22 -3.82 -5.80
C LEU A 219 8.53 -3.03 -5.65
N ILE A 220 8.79 -2.07 -6.54
CA ILE A 220 9.95 -1.18 -6.46
C ILE A 220 9.91 -0.36 -5.17
N GLN A 221 8.76 0.27 -4.88
CA GLN A 221 8.58 1.10 -3.68
C GLN A 221 8.70 0.29 -2.38
N ALA A 222 8.06 -0.88 -2.32
CA ALA A 222 8.14 -1.78 -1.18
C ALA A 222 9.57 -2.30 -0.97
N GLY A 223 10.28 -2.62 -2.06
CA GLY A 223 11.69 -2.97 -2.03
C GLY A 223 12.56 -1.86 -1.46
N HIS A 224 12.33 -0.60 -1.86
CA HIS A 224 13.05 0.55 -1.32
C HIS A 224 12.74 0.82 0.16
N ALA A 225 11.59 0.40 0.68
CA ALA A 225 11.28 0.51 2.11
C ALA A 225 12.05 -0.51 2.95
N ILE A 226 12.13 -1.77 2.50
CA ILE A 226 12.70 -2.86 3.30
C ILE A 226 14.19 -3.12 3.07
N SER A 227 14.67 -2.97 1.83
CA SER A 227 16.06 -3.32 1.48
C SER A 227 17.09 -2.56 2.32
N PRO A 228 16.94 -1.25 2.59
CA PRO A 228 17.88 -0.51 3.43
C PRO A 228 17.93 -0.96 4.90
N MET A 229 16.94 -1.74 5.37
CA MET A 229 16.90 -2.30 6.72
C MET A 229 17.77 -3.56 6.86
N ILE A 230 18.03 -4.24 5.75
CA ILE A 230 18.86 -5.44 5.69
C ILE A 230 20.31 -5.02 5.45
N VAL A 231 21.25 -5.64 6.17
CA VAL A 231 22.69 -5.37 6.00
C VAL A 231 23.10 -5.61 4.54
N GLY A 232 23.81 -4.63 3.97
CA GLY A 232 24.26 -4.66 2.58
C GLY A 232 23.26 -4.13 1.54
N ASP A 233 22.03 -3.80 1.94
CA ASP A 233 20.99 -3.26 1.05
C ASP A 233 20.80 -4.09 -0.24
N PRO A 234 20.39 -5.37 -0.09
CA PRO A 234 20.61 -6.41 -1.09
C PRO A 234 19.85 -6.19 -2.41
N LEU A 235 18.75 -5.44 -2.39
CA LEU A 235 17.94 -5.17 -3.59
C LEU A 235 18.33 -3.88 -4.30
N ARG A 236 19.17 -3.04 -3.70
CA ARG A 236 19.44 -1.66 -4.17
C ARG A 236 19.70 -1.57 -5.67
N LYS A 237 20.66 -2.35 -6.17
CA LYS A 237 21.06 -2.30 -7.60
C LYS A 237 19.90 -2.66 -8.53
N LEU A 238 19.13 -3.69 -8.18
CA LEU A 238 17.99 -4.14 -8.98
C LEU A 238 16.85 -3.12 -8.93
N LEU A 239 16.59 -2.52 -7.76
CA LEU A 239 15.56 -1.50 -7.60
C LEU A 239 15.89 -0.23 -8.39
N GLU A 240 17.15 0.24 -8.32
CA GLU A 240 17.63 1.39 -9.10
C GLU A 240 17.51 1.13 -10.61
N GLN A 241 17.87 -0.08 -11.06
CA GLN A 241 17.74 -0.48 -12.46
C GLN A 241 16.28 -0.54 -12.90
N ALA A 242 15.42 -1.23 -12.14
CA ALA A 242 14.00 -1.37 -12.42
C ALA A 242 13.30 -0.01 -12.46
N ALA A 243 13.59 0.87 -11.50
CA ALA A 243 13.05 2.22 -11.46
C ALA A 243 13.43 3.04 -12.71
N LYS A 244 14.72 3.03 -13.06
CA LYS A 244 15.23 3.73 -14.24
C LYS A 244 14.59 3.22 -15.53
N ASP A 245 14.52 1.90 -15.71
CA ASP A 245 14.03 1.30 -16.95
C ASP A 245 12.50 1.37 -17.06
N MET A 246 11.80 1.38 -15.93
CA MET A 246 10.38 1.72 -15.91
C MET A 246 10.12 3.18 -16.29
N GLY A 247 11.11 4.08 -16.16
CA GLY A 247 10.96 5.52 -16.42
C GLY A 247 10.58 6.31 -15.16
N LEU A 248 10.77 5.74 -13.96
CA LEU A 248 10.54 6.39 -12.67
C LEU A 248 11.75 7.27 -12.32
N ILE A 249 11.85 8.43 -12.96
CA ILE A 249 13.07 9.28 -12.91
C ILE A 249 13.14 10.25 -11.72
N SER A 250 12.09 10.37 -10.90
CA SER A 250 12.11 11.25 -9.73
C SER A 250 12.22 10.44 -8.45
N PRO A 251 13.03 10.86 -7.44
CA PRO A 251 13.12 10.17 -6.16
C PRO A 251 11.75 9.93 -5.52
N LYS A 252 10.81 10.88 -5.68
CA LYS A 252 9.44 10.77 -5.16
C LYS A 252 8.59 9.71 -5.87
N ALA A 253 8.89 9.39 -7.12
CA ALA A 253 8.24 8.30 -7.86
C ALA A 253 8.80 6.92 -7.49
N ILE A 254 10.10 6.88 -7.14
CA ILE A 254 10.83 5.68 -6.73
C ILE A 254 10.52 5.31 -5.27
N TYR A 255 10.53 6.30 -4.39
CA TYR A 255 10.27 6.16 -2.97
C TYR A 255 9.51 7.40 -2.46
N PRO A 256 8.20 7.28 -2.21
CA PRO A 256 7.39 8.41 -1.77
C PRO A 256 7.90 8.98 -0.43
N THR A 257 8.25 10.26 -0.40
CA THR A 257 8.70 10.94 0.84
C THR A 257 7.55 11.74 1.45
N ARG A 258 7.49 11.83 2.78
CA ARG A 258 6.47 12.63 3.47
C ARG A 258 6.47 14.07 2.97
N ARG A 259 5.30 14.54 2.54
CA ARG A 259 5.07 15.94 2.13
C ARG A 259 5.08 16.84 3.36
N VAL A 260 6.10 17.69 3.46
CA VAL A 260 6.16 18.74 4.49
C VAL A 260 5.23 19.89 4.06
N LYS A 261 4.24 20.23 4.87
CA LYS A 261 3.48 21.48 4.68
C LYS A 261 4.45 22.64 4.83
N LYS A 262 4.78 23.34 3.73
CA LYS A 262 5.43 24.66 3.84
C LYS A 262 4.48 25.56 4.62
N LYS A 263 4.83 25.93 5.85
CA LYS A 263 4.15 27.03 6.54
C LYS A 263 4.35 28.27 5.67
N GLY A 264 3.31 28.72 4.98
CA GLY A 264 3.32 30.01 4.32
C GLY A 264 3.59 31.12 5.36
N PRO A 265 4.13 32.28 4.94
CA PRO A 265 4.30 33.40 5.84
C PRO A 265 2.95 33.72 6.49
N ARG A 266 2.92 33.76 7.83
CA ARG A 266 1.72 34.19 8.56
C ARG A 266 1.36 35.60 8.07
N PRO A 267 0.10 35.86 7.65
CA PRO A 267 -0.30 37.22 7.35
C PRO A 267 -0.02 38.09 8.58
N LYS A 268 0.69 39.20 8.39
CA LYS A 268 0.87 40.20 9.45
C LYS A 268 -0.54 40.68 9.82
N VAL A 269 -0.94 40.39 11.05
CA VAL A 269 -2.14 40.98 11.64
C VAL A 269 -1.89 42.48 11.66
N GLN A 270 -2.60 43.23 10.80
CA GLN A 270 -2.67 44.68 10.94
C GLN A 270 -3.47 44.96 12.21
N THR A 271 -2.75 45.28 13.29
CA THR A 271 -3.34 45.94 14.44
C THR A 271 -3.81 47.33 14.00
N THR A 272 -5.09 47.46 13.70
CA THR A 272 -5.75 48.77 13.68
C THR A 272 -5.84 49.23 15.13
N ALA A 273 -4.94 50.12 15.53
CA ALA A 273 -5.12 50.91 16.73
C ALA A 273 -6.30 51.86 16.47
N SER A 274 -7.46 51.53 17.04
CA SER A 274 -8.51 52.51 17.28
C SER A 274 -8.12 53.29 18.53
N GLY A 275 -7.67 54.52 18.35
CA GLY A 275 -7.37 55.46 19.41
C GLY A 275 -7.57 56.90 18.94
N ALA A 276 -8.47 57.59 19.64
CA ALA A 276 -8.99 58.95 19.49
C ALA A 276 -10.05 59.16 18.40
#